data_AF-A0A931Z1F1-F1
#
_entry.id   AF-A0A931Z1F1-F1
#
_cell.length_a   1.000
_cell.length_b   1.000
_cell.length_c   1.000
_cell.angle_alpha   90.00
_cell.angle_beta   90.00
_cell.angle_gamma   90.00
#
_symmetry.space_group_name_H-M   'P 1'
#
loop_
_entity.id
_entity.type
_entity.pdbx_description
1 polymer ?
#
loop_
_entity_poly.entity_id
_entity_poly.type
_entity_poly.pdbx_seq_one_letter_code
_entity_poly.pdbx_strand_id
1 'polypeptide(L)' 'MATAFHGFYDRCPVLAAATPRVGRARLELARAAQVVLRNVLELIGVTAPTAM' A
#
# COMPACT_ATOMS: atom_id res chain seq x y z
N MET A 1 9.49 -4.24 2.60
CA MET A 1 8.20 -3.93 1.96
C MET A 1 7.56 -2.67 2.55
N ALA A 2 7.33 -2.60 3.87
CA ALA A 2 6.74 -1.42 4.51
C ALA A 2 7.52 -0.11 4.25
N THR A 3 8.85 -0.11 4.39
CA THR A 3 9.69 1.08 4.14
C THR A 3 9.64 1.56 2.69
N ALA A 4 9.62 0.63 1.73
CA ALA A 4 9.51 0.96 0.30
C ALA A 4 8.13 1.54 -0.04
N PHE A 5 7.07 0.97 0.55
CA PHE A 5 5.71 1.48 0.38
C PHE A 5 5.52 2.86 1.04
N HIS A 6 6.11 3.08 2.21
CA HIS A 6 6.12 4.37 2.88
C HIS A 6 6.76 5.46 2.01
N GLY A 7 7.95 5.17 1.44
CA GLY A 7 8.60 6.09 0.51
C GLY A 7 7.84 6.33 -0.79
N PHE A 8 6.99 5.39 -1.21
CA PHE A 8 6.07 5.56 -2.34
C PHE A 8 4.90 6.47 -1.98
N TYR A 9 4.23 6.28 -0.83
CA TYR A 9 3.11 7.10 -0.41
C TYR A 9 3.50 8.57 -0.23
N ASP A 10 4.70 8.81 0.31
CA ASP A 10 5.27 10.15 0.50
C ASP A 10 5.57 10.86 -0.83
N ARG A 11 6.18 10.15 -1.79
CA ARG A 11 6.63 10.75 -3.07
C ARG A 11 5.59 10.71 -4.19
N CYS A 12 4.57 9.86 -4.09
CA CYS A 12 3.54 9.69 -5.11
C CYS A 12 2.15 9.98 -4.55
N PRO A 13 1.66 11.23 -4.63
CA PRO A 13 0.33 11.58 -4.14
C PRO A 13 -0.74 10.75 -4.86
N VAL A 14 -1.44 9.90 -4.10
CA VAL A 14 -2.46 8.98 -4.63
C VAL A 14 -3.78 9.72 -4.86
N LEU A 15 -4.16 10.61 -3.93
CA LEU A 15 -5.39 11.40 -3.99
C LEU A 15 -5.24 12.67 -4.84
N ALA A 16 -4.05 13.27 -4.89
CA ALA A 16 -3.73 14.43 -5.74
C ALA A 16 -2.99 14.01 -7.03
N ALA A 17 -3.30 12.83 -7.57
CA ALA A 17 -2.66 12.34 -8.78
C ALA A 17 -3.00 13.23 -9.98
N ALA A 18 -1.99 13.49 -10.84
CA ALA A 18 -2.12 14.37 -12.01
C ALA A 18 -3.24 13.94 -12.98
N THR A 19 -3.62 12.66 -12.99
CA THR A 19 -4.78 12.16 -13.74
C THR A 19 -5.53 11.07 -12.95
N PRO A 20 -6.85 10.91 -13.18
CA PRO A 20 -7.63 9.84 -12.56
C PRO A 20 -7.08 8.44 -12.82
N ARG A 21 -6.53 8.20 -14.03
CA ARG A 21 -5.91 6.92 -14.41
C ARG A 21 -4.70 6.59 -13.56
N VAL A 22 -3.84 7.59 -13.32
CA VAL A 22 -2.64 7.43 -12.47
C VAL A 22 -3.04 7.23 -11.01
N GLY A 23 -4.04 7.98 -10.52
CA GLY A 23 -4.58 7.78 -9.17
C GLY A 23 -5.10 6.35 -8.97
N ARG A 24 -5.88 5.83 -9.92
CA ARG A 24 -6.41 4.46 -9.88
C ARG A 24 -5.30 3.40 -9.91
N ALA A 25 -4.30 3.56 -10.77
CA ALA A 25 -3.16 2.63 -10.80
C ALA A 25 -2.38 2.62 -9.48
N ARG A 26 -2.20 3.78 -8.84
CA ARG A 26 -1.56 3.90 -7.52
C ARG A 26 -2.40 3.26 -6.41
N LEU A 27 -3.73 3.37 -6.48
CA LEU A 27 -4.65 2.69 -5.55
C LEU A 27 -4.55 1.17 -5.66
N GLU A 28 -4.52 0.63 -6.88
CA GLU A 28 -4.35 -0.82 -7.09
C GLU A 28 -3.00 -1.31 -6.55
N LEU A 29 -1.93 -0.53 -6.76
CA LEU A 29 -0.61 -0.84 -6.20
C LEU A 29 -0.64 -0.86 -4.66
N ALA A 30 -1.33 0.09 -4.03
CA ALA A 30 -1.51 0.13 -2.58
C ALA A 30 -2.30 -1.09 -2.05
N ARG A 31 -3.36 -1.49 -2.75
CA ARG A 31 -4.12 -2.70 -2.43
C ARG A 31 -3.28 -3.98 -2.56
N ALA A 32 -2.46 -4.08 -3.61
CA ALA A 32 -1.52 -5.20 -3.76
C ALA A 32 -0.51 -5.25 -2.61
N ALA A 33 0.06 -4.10 -2.22
CA ALA A 33 0.98 -4.01 -1.08
C ALA A 33 0.31 -4.42 0.24
N GLN A 34 -0.95 -4.04 0.47
CA GLN A 34 -1.72 -4.46 1.64
C GLN A 34 -1.88 -5.98 1.70
N VAL A 35 -2.19 -6.63 0.58
CA VAL A 35 -2.30 -8.10 0.49
C VAL A 35 -0.97 -8.78 0.83
N VAL A 36 0.13 -8.31 0.26
CA VAL A 36 1.46 -8.87 0.54
C VAL A 36 1.82 -8.72 2.01
N LEU A 37 1.60 -7.54 2.59
CA LEU A 37 1.90 -7.29 4.00
C LEU A 37 1.06 -8.17 4.92
N ARG A 38 -0.24 -8.33 4.64
CA ARG A 38 -1.10 -9.23 5.41
C ARG A 38 -0.57 -10.66 5.38
N ASN A 39 -0.27 -11.20 4.19
CA ASN A 39 0.23 -12.57 4.06
C ASN A 39 1.57 -12.75 4.80
N VAL A 40 2.47 -11.75 4.76
CA VAL A 40 3.73 -11.79 5.49
C VAL A 40 3.48 -11.79 7.00
N LEU A 41 2.57 -10.95 7.50
CA LEU A 41 2.23 -10.88 8.92
C LEU A 41 1.60 -12.19 9.41
N GLU A 42 0.68 -12.77 8.64
CA GLU A 42 0.10 -14.09 8.91
C GLU A 42 1.18 -15.19 8.98
N LEU A 43 2.13 -15.20 8.04
CA LEU A 43 3.24 -16.16 8.03
C LEU A 43 4.14 -16.08 9.27
N ILE A 44 4.33 -14.89 9.84
CA ILE A 44 5.15 -14.70 11.05
C ILE A 44 4.32 -14.79 12.35
N GLY A 45 3.05 -15.21 12.26
CA GLY A 45 2.17 -15.40 13.43
C GLY A 45 1.66 -14.10 14.05
N VAL A 46 1.68 -12.99 13.30
CA VAL A 46 1.23 -11.67 13.74
C VAL A 46 -0.07 -11.31 13.03
N THR A 47 -1.11 -10.95 13.78
CA THR A 47 -2.35 -10.46 13.20
C THR A 47 -2.14 -9.07 12.63
N ALA A 48 -2.34 -8.90 11.32
CA ALA A 48 -2.26 -7.60 10.66
C ALA A 48 -3.47 -6.71 11.04
N PRO A 49 -3.28 -5.53 11.64
CA PRO A 49 -4.38 -4.60 11.89
C PRO A 49 -4.93 -4.07 10.58
N THR A 50 -6.25 -4.07 10.41
CA THR A 50 -6.92 -3.53 9.22
C THR A 50 -7.12 -2.01 9.28
N ALA A 51 -6.85 -1.40 10.43
CA ALA A 51 -6.76 0.05 10.66
C ALA A 51 -5.79 0.30 11.83
N MET A 52 -5.02 1.39 11.77
CA MET A 52 -4.33 1.99 12.93
C MET A 52 -5.17 3.17 13.43
#